data_AF-A0A800CLL6-F1
#
_entry.id   AF-A0A800CLL6-F1
#
_cell.length_a   1.000
_cell.length_b   1.000
_cell.length_c   1.000
_cell.angle_alpha   90.00
_cell.angle_beta   90.00
_cell.angle_gamma   90.00
#
_symmetry.space_group_name_H-M   'P 1'
#
loop_
_entity.id
_entity.type
_entity.pdbx_description
1 polymer ?
#
loop_
_entity_poly.entity_id
_entity_poly.type
_entity_poly.pdbx_seq_one_letter_code
_entity_poly.pdbx_strand_id
1 'polypeptide(L)'
;YWGRELDTFVAIYGFNKAQDIKEFAQYAEYITTSHNFLCATQDGDIGYWYCGWYPIRPENTDPRLPQIGTGEYEWRGYIPFDQLPRSINPKQGYLVNWNNKPAVWWDNSDTPVWGKIFRIHRIKELIESDDLLTIEDVEGILKDIAYNDERADYLKPLILRAYEKVKPEDPKLKAAIRYLRAWDNHAIEGSVAKSIMDEWIKKVREEIFLETLGDFGDMGKFHYFLQPSLILHVLEGDKSKCPVSYDYLQGRDVNEVIISALRKALTDLEAKFGRNMFEWQHKNGEIKLDPLPPIPESNRGTYIQIVELTRPYIHGINILPPGQSENPESPHYSDQRELAGWWMFKPMLYRREQIR
;
A
#
# COMPACT_ATOMS: atom_id res chain seq x y z
N TYR A 1 21.64 -13.21 -2.52
CA TYR A 1 21.71 -14.57 -3.05
C TYR A 1 22.97 -14.70 -3.84
N TRP A 2 24.02 -15.26 -3.26
CA TRP A 2 25.30 -15.29 -3.95
C TRP A 2 25.41 -16.55 -4.81
N GLY A 3 25.57 -16.36 -6.12
CA GLY A 3 25.83 -17.44 -7.08
C GLY A 3 24.61 -18.23 -7.54
N ARG A 4 23.39 -17.70 -7.34
CA ARG A 4 22.10 -18.31 -7.75
C ARG A 4 21.13 -17.31 -8.36
N GLU A 5 21.59 -16.11 -8.67
CA GLU A 5 20.81 -15.07 -9.29
C GLU A 5 20.21 -15.56 -10.62
N LEU A 6 20.92 -16.43 -11.33
CA LEU A 6 20.46 -17.00 -12.59
C LEU A 6 19.33 -18.04 -12.45
N ASP A 7 19.14 -18.64 -11.28
CA ASP A 7 18.03 -19.59 -11.04
C ASP A 7 16.67 -18.90 -11.25
N THR A 8 16.58 -17.61 -10.94
CA THR A 8 15.35 -16.83 -11.19
C THR A 8 14.98 -16.80 -12.69
N PHE A 9 15.94 -16.86 -13.62
CA PHE A 9 15.60 -16.96 -15.05
C PHE A 9 14.94 -18.29 -15.42
N VAL A 10 15.28 -19.38 -14.71
CA VAL A 10 14.60 -20.68 -14.86
C VAL A 10 13.13 -20.54 -14.46
N ALA A 11 12.86 -19.86 -13.34
CA ALA A 11 11.49 -19.59 -12.90
C ALA A 11 10.71 -18.77 -13.93
N ILE A 12 11.25 -17.63 -14.37
CA ILE A 12 10.57 -16.73 -15.32
C ILE A 12 10.31 -17.44 -16.65
N TYR A 13 11.30 -18.16 -17.19
CA TYR A 13 11.10 -18.95 -18.42
C TYR A 13 10.04 -20.03 -18.22
N GLY A 14 10.07 -20.72 -17.07
CA GLY A 14 9.11 -21.74 -16.71
C GLY A 14 7.69 -21.23 -16.56
N PHE A 15 7.47 -20.07 -15.93
CA PHE A 15 6.15 -19.44 -15.83
C PHE A 15 5.53 -19.15 -17.21
N ASN A 16 6.35 -18.77 -18.19
CA ASN A 16 5.90 -18.54 -19.57
C ASN A 16 5.58 -19.84 -20.34
N LYS A 17 5.94 -21.00 -19.80
CA LYS A 17 5.69 -22.33 -20.39
C LYS A 17 4.63 -23.15 -19.65
N ALA A 18 4.44 -22.88 -18.36
CA ALA A 18 3.49 -23.58 -17.51
C ALA A 18 2.08 -23.59 -18.14
N GLN A 19 1.50 -24.78 -18.23
CA GLN A 19 0.15 -25.00 -18.76
C GLN A 19 -0.90 -25.15 -17.65
N ASP A 20 -0.45 -25.40 -16.42
CA ASP A 20 -1.31 -25.51 -15.26
C ASP A 20 -0.65 -24.95 -13.99
N ILE A 21 -1.44 -24.91 -12.91
CA ILE A 21 -1.02 -24.36 -11.62
C ILE A 21 0.09 -25.18 -10.95
N LYS A 22 0.21 -26.48 -11.27
CA LYS A 22 1.24 -27.36 -10.69
C LYS A 22 2.58 -27.12 -11.35
N GLU A 23 2.61 -27.00 -12.68
CA GLU A 23 3.81 -26.62 -13.43
C GLU A 23 4.29 -25.23 -12.99
N PHE A 24 3.37 -24.26 -12.83
CA PHE A 24 3.72 -22.94 -12.29
C PHE A 24 4.39 -23.05 -10.91
N ALA A 25 3.83 -23.86 -10.00
CA ALA A 25 4.38 -24.06 -8.66
C ALA A 25 5.78 -24.69 -8.67
N GLN A 26 6.08 -25.59 -9.60
CA GLN A 26 7.41 -26.20 -9.74
C GLN A 26 8.47 -25.16 -10.10
N TYR A 27 8.12 -24.21 -10.96
CA TYR A 27 9.03 -23.13 -11.34
C TYR A 27 9.17 -22.05 -10.27
N ALA A 28 8.15 -21.87 -9.43
CA ALA A 28 8.16 -20.87 -8.37
C ALA A 28 9.26 -21.11 -7.31
N GLU A 29 9.72 -22.35 -7.12
CA GLU A 29 10.82 -22.71 -6.22
C GLU A 29 12.17 -22.10 -6.66
N TYR A 30 12.37 -21.88 -7.95
CA TYR A 30 13.60 -21.32 -8.51
C TYR A 30 13.73 -19.80 -8.30
N ILE A 31 12.69 -19.13 -7.79
CA ILE A 31 12.77 -17.71 -7.46
C ILE A 31 13.72 -17.50 -6.29
N THR A 32 14.78 -16.74 -6.56
CA THR A 32 15.85 -16.48 -5.61
C THR A 32 15.73 -15.12 -4.91
N THR A 33 14.55 -14.53 -4.86
CA THR A 33 14.34 -13.20 -4.27
C THR A 33 12.96 -13.12 -3.64
N SER A 34 12.78 -12.22 -2.66
CA SER A 34 11.50 -12.06 -1.96
C SER A 34 10.44 -11.46 -2.89
N HIS A 35 9.60 -12.30 -3.49
CA HIS A 35 8.55 -11.89 -4.41
C HIS A 35 7.25 -12.64 -4.16
N ASN A 36 6.15 -11.96 -4.41
CA ASN A 36 4.82 -12.53 -4.46
C ASN A 36 4.53 -12.95 -5.90
N PHE A 37 4.16 -14.20 -6.13
CA PHE A 37 3.67 -14.68 -7.43
C PHE A 37 2.21 -15.10 -7.30
N LEU A 38 1.39 -14.65 -8.24
CA LEU A 38 0.01 -15.06 -8.41
C LEU A 38 -0.15 -15.76 -9.76
N CYS A 39 -0.97 -16.80 -9.80
CA CYS A 39 -1.31 -17.54 -11.00
C CYS A 39 -2.84 -17.67 -11.08
N ALA A 40 -3.38 -17.59 -12.29
CA ALA A 40 -4.76 -17.94 -12.59
C ALA A 40 -4.79 -18.78 -13.88
N THR A 41 -5.69 -19.77 -13.97
CA THR A 41 -5.83 -20.64 -15.14
C THR A 41 -7.21 -20.47 -15.79
N GLN A 42 -7.34 -20.91 -17.05
CA GLN A 42 -8.65 -20.91 -17.75
C GLN A 42 -9.65 -21.92 -17.17
N ASP A 43 -9.20 -22.81 -16.28
CA ASP A 43 -10.06 -23.76 -15.58
C ASP A 43 -10.60 -23.20 -14.26
N GLY A 44 -10.26 -21.94 -13.94
CA GLY A 44 -10.72 -21.23 -12.75
C GLY A 44 -9.83 -21.43 -11.52
N ASP A 45 -8.69 -22.14 -11.64
CA ASP A 45 -7.75 -22.26 -10.54
C ASP A 45 -7.02 -20.94 -10.31
N ILE A 46 -6.82 -20.58 -9.03
CA ILE A 46 -5.97 -19.46 -8.61
C ILE A 46 -4.96 -19.90 -7.57
N GLY A 47 -3.75 -19.34 -7.63
CA GLY A 47 -2.64 -19.68 -6.77
C GLY A 47 -1.82 -18.49 -6.34
N TYR A 48 -1.26 -18.56 -5.14
CA TYR A 48 -0.33 -17.60 -4.56
C TYR A 48 0.86 -18.32 -3.95
N TRP A 49 2.06 -17.78 -4.19
CA TRP A 49 3.32 -18.21 -3.56
C TRP A 49 4.12 -17.00 -3.10
N TYR A 50 4.53 -17.02 -1.84
CA TYR A 50 5.56 -16.13 -1.32
C TYR A 50 6.91 -16.80 -1.53
N CYS A 51 7.62 -16.37 -2.58
CA CYS A 51 8.86 -16.98 -3.01
C CYS A 51 10.09 -16.28 -2.42
N GLY A 52 11.24 -16.91 -2.61
CA GLY A 52 12.53 -16.49 -2.07
C GLY A 52 13.09 -17.52 -1.08
N TRP A 53 14.29 -17.27 -0.58
CA TRP A 53 15.04 -18.16 0.28
C TRP A 53 15.35 -17.34 1.51
N TYR A 54 14.60 -17.66 2.53
CA TYR A 54 14.65 -17.00 3.80
C TYR A 54 15.60 -17.80 4.68
N PRO A 55 16.63 -17.16 5.25
CA PRO A 55 17.62 -17.90 6.02
C PRO A 55 17.02 -18.40 7.34
N ILE A 56 17.40 -19.62 7.71
CA ILE A 56 17.16 -20.16 9.04
C ILE A 56 18.22 -19.56 9.96
N ARG A 57 17.79 -18.66 10.85
CA ARG A 57 18.68 -17.97 11.80
C ARG A 57 18.75 -18.74 13.12
N PRO A 58 19.85 -18.61 13.89
CA PRO A 58 19.89 -19.06 15.28
C PRO A 58 18.75 -18.44 16.11
N GLU A 59 18.27 -19.15 17.12
CA GLU A 59 17.09 -18.74 17.93
C GLU A 59 17.28 -17.39 18.64
N ASN A 60 18.52 -17.03 18.99
CA ASN A 60 18.86 -15.79 19.71
C ASN A 60 19.20 -14.61 18.77
N THR A 61 18.73 -14.65 17.52
CA THR A 61 18.96 -13.58 16.54
C THR A 61 17.74 -12.67 16.42
N ASP A 62 17.96 -11.36 16.50
CA ASP A 62 16.99 -10.36 16.06
C ASP A 62 17.22 -10.00 14.59
N PRO A 63 16.35 -10.42 13.64
CA PRO A 63 16.56 -10.19 12.22
C PRO A 63 16.45 -8.71 11.80
N ARG A 64 16.06 -7.82 12.72
CA ARG A 64 15.95 -6.37 12.49
C ARG A 64 17.27 -5.63 12.69
N LEU A 65 18.28 -6.30 13.26
CA LEU A 65 19.56 -5.71 13.62
C LEU A 65 20.73 -6.43 12.92
N PRO A 66 21.86 -5.73 12.71
CA PRO A 66 23.09 -6.39 12.27
C PRO A 66 23.50 -7.53 13.19
N GLN A 67 24.02 -8.61 12.61
CA GLN A 67 24.54 -9.77 13.34
C GLN A 67 26.06 -9.74 13.43
N ILE A 68 26.63 -10.38 14.45
CA ILE A 68 28.08 -10.46 14.63
C ILE A 68 28.64 -11.55 13.72
N GLY A 69 29.56 -11.19 12.81
CA GLY A 69 30.18 -12.09 11.83
C GLY A 69 31.30 -13.00 12.39
N THR A 70 31.20 -13.44 13.64
CA THR A 70 32.20 -14.32 14.31
C THR A 70 31.94 -15.81 14.09
N GLY A 71 30.88 -16.17 13.36
CA GLY A 71 30.48 -17.56 13.08
C GLY A 71 29.26 -18.03 13.87
N GLU A 72 29.03 -17.50 15.08
CA GLU A 72 27.91 -17.93 15.96
C GLU A 72 26.53 -17.62 15.36
N TYR A 73 26.43 -16.52 14.60
CA TYR A 73 25.20 -16.01 14.01
C TYR A 73 25.02 -16.43 12.54
N GLU A 74 25.84 -17.36 12.04
CA GLU A 74 25.75 -17.85 10.67
C GLU A 74 24.41 -18.56 10.42
N TRP A 75 23.92 -18.43 9.18
CA TRP A 75 22.66 -19.04 8.77
C TRP A 75 22.79 -20.57 8.73
N ARG A 76 21.77 -21.27 9.21
CA ARG A 76 21.71 -22.75 9.29
C ARG A 76 21.10 -23.38 8.03
N GLY A 77 21.15 -22.67 6.92
CA GLY A 77 20.45 -23.00 5.68
C GLY A 77 19.27 -22.06 5.41
N TYR A 78 18.32 -22.54 4.62
CA TYR A 78 17.16 -21.77 4.16
C TYR A 78 15.87 -22.54 4.44
N ILE A 79 14.79 -21.81 4.69
CA ILE A 79 13.46 -22.38 4.86
C ILE A 79 13.09 -23.11 3.56
N PRO A 80 12.73 -24.40 3.61
CA PRO A 80 12.29 -25.16 2.43
C PRO A 80 11.09 -24.50 1.73
N PHE A 81 11.05 -24.55 0.40
CA PHE A 81 10.02 -23.87 -0.39
C PHE A 81 8.58 -24.30 -0.03
N ASP A 82 8.38 -25.58 0.30
CA ASP A 82 7.09 -26.14 0.68
C ASP A 82 6.58 -25.68 2.06
N GLN A 83 7.46 -25.05 2.87
CA GLN A 83 7.14 -24.41 4.15
C GLN A 83 6.88 -22.90 4.02
N LEU A 84 7.09 -22.31 2.84
CA LEU A 84 6.78 -20.90 2.60
C LEU A 84 5.26 -20.67 2.46
N PRO A 85 4.76 -19.46 2.75
CA PRO A 85 3.36 -19.10 2.55
C PRO A 85 2.92 -19.35 1.11
N ARG A 86 1.86 -20.13 0.96
CA ARG A 86 1.20 -20.39 -0.32
C ARG A 86 -0.29 -20.64 -0.11
N SER A 87 -1.06 -20.41 -1.16
CA SER A 87 -2.51 -20.67 -1.15
C SER A 87 -2.95 -21.06 -2.56
N ILE A 88 -3.67 -22.16 -2.69
CA ILE A 88 -4.24 -22.64 -3.96
C ILE A 88 -5.74 -22.80 -3.74
N ASN A 89 -6.54 -22.17 -4.60
CA ASN A 89 -8.01 -22.19 -4.55
C ASN A 89 -8.57 -21.95 -3.13
N PRO A 90 -8.24 -20.82 -2.48
CA PRO A 90 -8.76 -20.53 -1.15
C PRO A 90 -10.29 -20.41 -1.20
N LYS A 91 -10.96 -20.86 -0.13
CA LYS A 91 -12.43 -20.83 -0.02
C LYS A 91 -13.05 -19.43 -0.23
N GLN A 92 -12.29 -18.37 0.06
CA GLN A 92 -12.75 -16.98 -0.12
C GLN A 92 -12.87 -16.57 -1.60
N GLY A 93 -12.38 -17.37 -2.55
CA GLY A 93 -12.57 -17.13 -3.98
C GLY A 93 -11.64 -16.10 -4.62
N TYR A 94 -10.82 -15.38 -3.85
CA TYR A 94 -9.90 -14.37 -4.37
C TYR A 94 -8.52 -14.41 -3.71
N LEU A 95 -7.52 -13.87 -4.39
CA LEU A 95 -6.16 -13.63 -3.89
C LEU A 95 -5.76 -12.19 -4.21
N VAL A 96 -5.45 -11.40 -3.17
CA VAL A 96 -4.99 -10.02 -3.33
C VAL A 96 -3.77 -9.74 -2.49
N ASN A 97 -2.89 -8.92 -3.04
CA ASN A 97 -1.70 -8.46 -2.36
C ASN A 97 -1.42 -7.02 -2.73
N TRP A 98 -1.05 -6.22 -1.72
CA TRP A 98 -0.47 -4.90 -1.94
C TRP A 98 0.73 -4.68 -1.04
N ASN A 99 1.66 -5.65 -1.10
CA ASN A 99 2.84 -5.80 -0.26
C ASN A 99 2.53 -6.04 1.23
N ASN A 100 1.31 -6.52 1.54
CA ASN A 100 0.94 -6.92 2.89
C ASN A 100 1.59 -8.24 3.28
N LYS A 101 1.52 -8.50 4.59
CA LYS A 101 1.93 -9.76 5.21
C LYS A 101 1.39 -10.98 4.45
N PRO A 102 2.24 -11.96 4.08
CA PRO A 102 1.85 -13.10 3.25
C PRO A 102 1.02 -14.15 4.01
N ALA A 103 1.27 -14.32 5.30
CA ALA A 103 0.51 -15.20 6.19
C ALA A 103 0.54 -14.68 7.63
N VAL A 104 -0.47 -15.02 8.44
CA VAL A 104 -0.60 -14.54 9.83
C VAL A 104 0.63 -14.87 10.68
N TRP A 105 1.24 -16.03 10.46
CA TRP A 105 2.39 -16.55 11.20
C TRP A 105 3.75 -16.15 10.60
N TRP A 106 3.80 -15.48 9.45
CA TRP A 106 5.07 -15.08 8.84
C TRP A 106 5.68 -13.90 9.60
N ASP A 107 6.96 -13.91 9.95
CA ASP A 107 7.52 -12.80 10.70
C ASP A 107 7.78 -11.58 9.82
N ASN A 108 7.56 -10.40 10.39
CA ASN A 108 8.03 -9.17 9.78
C ASN A 108 9.44 -8.86 10.27
N SER A 109 10.39 -8.87 9.34
CA SER A 109 11.79 -8.54 9.63
C SER A 109 12.25 -7.25 8.93
N ASP A 110 11.33 -6.46 8.37
CA ASP A 110 11.65 -5.28 7.56
C ASP A 110 10.76 -4.06 7.88
N THR A 111 11.15 -2.92 7.32
CA THR A 111 10.43 -1.64 7.37
C THR A 111 9.91 -1.28 5.97
N PRO A 112 8.65 -0.87 5.79
CA PRO A 112 7.67 -0.55 6.83
C PRO A 112 7.11 -1.79 7.54
N VAL A 113 6.61 -1.58 8.75
CA VAL A 113 6.05 -2.67 9.54
C VAL A 113 4.66 -3.01 9.00
N TRP A 114 4.37 -4.30 8.77
CA TRP A 114 3.01 -4.79 8.51
C TRP A 114 2.12 -4.60 9.76
N GLY A 115 1.63 -3.37 9.94
CA GLY A 115 0.75 -2.97 11.02
C GLY A 115 -0.74 -3.08 10.66
N LYS A 116 -1.57 -2.56 11.58
CA LYS A 116 -3.04 -2.57 11.45
C LYS A 116 -3.56 -1.62 10.36
N ILE A 117 -2.91 -0.47 10.18
CA ILE A 117 -3.18 0.41 9.04
C ILE A 117 -2.41 -0.14 7.84
N PHE A 118 -3.13 -0.72 6.89
CA PHE A 118 -2.54 -1.27 5.68
C PHE A 118 -3.50 -1.18 4.49
N ARG A 119 -2.98 -0.71 3.35
CA ARG A 119 -3.74 -0.44 2.11
C ARG A 119 -4.50 -1.62 1.51
N ILE A 120 -4.15 -2.86 1.88
CA ILE A 120 -4.86 -4.07 1.41
C ILE A 120 -6.31 -4.13 1.88
N HIS A 121 -6.66 -3.46 2.98
CA HIS A 121 -8.00 -3.56 3.55
C HIS A 121 -9.08 -2.96 2.63
N ARG A 122 -8.76 -1.87 1.92
CA ARG A 122 -9.69 -1.28 0.95
C ARG A 122 -9.95 -2.19 -0.24
N ILE A 123 -8.90 -2.86 -0.75
CA ILE A 123 -9.04 -3.86 -1.82
C ILE A 123 -10.00 -4.98 -1.38
N LYS A 124 -9.83 -5.49 -0.14
CA LYS A 124 -10.70 -6.55 0.39
C LYS A 124 -12.14 -6.10 0.52
N GLU A 125 -12.37 -4.92 1.11
CA GLU A 125 -13.71 -4.34 1.25
C GLU A 125 -14.45 -4.25 -0.09
N LEU A 126 -13.78 -3.78 -1.14
CA LEU A 126 -14.40 -3.63 -2.45
C LEU A 126 -14.63 -4.97 -3.15
N ILE A 127 -13.69 -5.91 -3.08
CA ILE A 127 -13.85 -7.23 -3.69
C ILE A 127 -14.93 -8.05 -2.99
N GLU A 128 -15.08 -7.89 -1.67
CA GLU A 128 -16.11 -8.55 -0.87
C GLU A 128 -17.46 -7.83 -0.92
N SER A 129 -17.56 -6.71 -1.64
CA SER A 129 -18.81 -5.94 -1.76
C SER A 129 -19.80 -6.54 -2.76
N ASP A 130 -19.33 -7.42 -3.64
CA ASP A 130 -20.14 -8.18 -4.59
C ASP A 130 -19.69 -9.66 -4.63
N ASP A 131 -20.58 -10.55 -5.04
CA ASP A 131 -20.29 -11.99 -5.18
C ASP A 131 -19.45 -12.28 -6.43
N LEU A 132 -19.62 -11.47 -7.50
CA LEU A 132 -18.92 -11.58 -8.77
C LEU A 132 -18.50 -10.19 -9.26
N LEU A 133 -17.31 -10.11 -9.87
CA LEU A 133 -16.76 -8.86 -10.38
C LEU A 133 -16.54 -8.95 -11.89
N THR A 134 -16.96 -7.93 -12.64
CA THR A 134 -16.59 -7.75 -14.05
C THR A 134 -15.22 -7.07 -14.19
N ILE A 135 -14.74 -6.94 -15.43
CA ILE A 135 -13.51 -6.19 -15.71
C ILE A 135 -13.68 -4.72 -15.30
N GLU A 136 -14.83 -4.13 -15.57
CA GLU A 136 -15.15 -2.75 -15.21
C GLU A 136 -15.16 -2.55 -13.69
N ASP A 137 -15.65 -3.54 -12.93
CA ASP A 137 -15.57 -3.51 -11.47
C ASP A 137 -14.11 -3.53 -10.99
N VAL A 138 -13.26 -4.37 -11.60
CA VAL A 138 -11.82 -4.40 -11.29
C VAL A 138 -11.13 -3.08 -11.65
N GLU A 139 -11.46 -2.47 -12.79
CA GLU A 139 -10.97 -1.13 -13.15
C GLU A 139 -11.39 -0.08 -12.11
N GLY A 140 -12.66 -0.12 -11.67
CA GLY A 140 -13.20 0.74 -10.63
C GLY A 140 -12.47 0.58 -9.30
N ILE A 141 -12.19 -0.67 -8.90
CA ILE A 141 -11.40 -1.00 -7.70
C ILE A 141 -9.99 -0.41 -7.80
N LEU A 142 -9.30 -0.62 -8.92
CA LEU A 142 -7.94 -0.10 -9.11
C LEU A 142 -7.90 1.43 -9.02
N LYS A 143 -8.93 2.11 -9.54
CA LYS A 143 -9.05 3.57 -9.46
C LYS A 143 -9.35 4.06 -8.05
N ASP A 144 -10.28 3.43 -7.32
CA ASP A 144 -10.61 3.78 -5.93
C ASP A 144 -9.37 3.68 -5.04
N ILE A 145 -8.71 2.51 -5.05
CA ILE A 145 -7.58 2.26 -4.17
C ILE A 145 -6.40 3.19 -4.45
N ALA A 146 -6.26 3.67 -5.69
CA ALA A 146 -5.18 4.56 -6.07
C ALA A 146 -5.30 5.98 -5.48
N TYR A 147 -6.49 6.35 -5.01
CA TYR A 147 -6.74 7.62 -4.35
C TYR A 147 -7.11 7.46 -2.87
N ASN A 148 -7.45 6.26 -2.38
CA ASN A 148 -7.81 6.07 -0.98
C ASN A 148 -6.64 6.41 -0.03
N ASP A 149 -6.93 7.18 1.03
CA ASP A 149 -6.01 7.41 2.15
C ASP A 149 -6.29 6.39 3.26
N GLU A 150 -5.55 5.29 3.29
CA GLU A 150 -5.79 4.18 4.22
C GLU A 150 -5.63 4.59 5.69
N ARG A 151 -4.91 5.69 5.96
CA ARG A 151 -4.72 6.22 7.32
C ARG A 151 -6.02 6.85 7.81
N ALA A 152 -6.78 7.48 6.91
CA ALA A 152 -8.05 8.11 7.22
C ALA A 152 -9.13 7.10 7.62
N ASP A 153 -9.12 5.89 7.05
CA ASP A 153 -10.07 4.82 7.41
C ASP A 153 -10.03 4.48 8.92
N TYR A 154 -8.85 4.57 9.54
CA TYR A 154 -8.66 4.25 10.96
C TYR A 154 -8.64 5.47 11.86
N LEU A 155 -7.99 6.55 11.44
CA LEU A 155 -7.71 7.69 12.29
C LEU A 155 -8.82 8.76 12.25
N LYS A 156 -9.50 8.95 11.11
CA LYS A 156 -10.63 9.90 11.01
C LYS A 156 -11.76 9.56 12.01
N PRO A 157 -12.19 8.30 12.20
CA PRO A 157 -13.17 7.97 13.23
C PRO A 157 -12.73 8.31 14.66
N LEU A 158 -11.42 8.27 14.96
CA LEU A 158 -10.91 8.68 16.27
C LEU A 158 -11.05 10.19 16.49
N ILE A 159 -10.74 11.00 15.47
CA ILE A 159 -10.93 12.46 15.50
C ILE A 159 -12.41 12.80 15.74
N LEU A 160 -13.31 12.20 14.96
CA LEU A 160 -14.75 12.45 15.06
C LEU A 160 -15.30 12.08 16.44
N ARG A 161 -14.88 10.93 17.00
CA ARG A 161 -15.28 10.50 18.35
C ARG A 161 -14.70 11.40 19.45
N ALA A 162 -13.44 11.82 19.32
CA ALA A 162 -12.81 12.72 20.29
C ALA A 162 -13.54 14.08 20.34
N TYR A 163 -13.95 14.61 19.17
CA TYR A 163 -14.71 15.85 19.10
C TYR A 163 -16.06 15.77 19.83
N GLU A 164 -16.79 14.66 19.67
CA GLU A 164 -18.07 14.44 20.37
C GLU A 164 -17.93 14.29 21.89
N LYS A 165 -16.76 13.83 22.36
CA LYS A 165 -16.47 13.68 23.79
C LYS A 165 -16.03 14.99 24.44
N VAL A 166 -15.06 15.67 23.83
CA VAL A 166 -14.48 16.92 24.34
C VAL A 166 -15.45 18.09 24.18
N LYS A 167 -16.23 18.11 23.08
CA LYS A 167 -17.17 19.17 22.73
C LYS A 167 -16.55 20.58 22.82
N PRO A 168 -15.45 20.84 22.10
CA PRO A 168 -14.80 22.14 22.17
C PRO A 168 -15.68 23.23 21.53
N GLU A 169 -15.78 24.38 22.18
CA GLU A 169 -16.54 25.56 21.71
C GLU A 169 -15.81 26.37 20.60
N ASP A 170 -14.87 25.74 19.88
CA ASP A 170 -14.07 26.38 18.83
C ASP A 170 -14.76 26.25 17.46
N PRO A 171 -15.20 27.37 16.85
CA PRO A 171 -15.86 27.34 15.55
C PRO A 171 -14.95 26.85 14.40
N LYS A 172 -13.62 26.99 14.49
CA LYS A 172 -12.68 26.45 13.50
C LYS A 172 -12.64 24.93 13.57
N LEU A 173 -12.56 24.36 14.78
CA LEU A 173 -12.65 22.90 14.97
C LEU A 173 -14.00 22.37 14.44
N LYS A 174 -15.10 23.05 14.76
CA LYS A 174 -16.44 22.68 14.23
C LYS A 174 -16.49 22.70 12.70
N ALA A 175 -15.81 23.64 12.05
CA ALA A 175 -15.73 23.71 10.59
C ALA A 175 -14.89 22.58 10.00
N ALA A 176 -13.70 22.31 10.56
CA ALA A 176 -12.84 21.21 10.14
C ALA A 176 -13.54 19.85 10.25
N ILE A 177 -14.31 19.63 11.33
CA ILE A 177 -15.09 18.39 11.51
C ILE A 177 -16.16 18.21 10.43
N ARG A 178 -16.75 19.29 9.89
CA ARG A 178 -17.69 19.17 8.76
C ARG A 178 -16.98 18.68 7.50
N TYR A 179 -15.79 19.20 7.19
CA TYR A 179 -14.99 18.71 6.07
C TYR A 179 -14.63 17.23 6.25
N LEU A 180 -14.13 16.85 7.42
CA LEU A 180 -13.77 15.46 7.71
C LEU A 180 -14.98 14.51 7.64
N ARG A 181 -16.17 14.92 8.09
CA ARG A 181 -17.38 14.08 7.98
C ARG A 181 -17.85 13.87 6.54
N ALA A 182 -17.75 14.91 5.72
CA ALA A 182 -18.18 14.85 4.32
C ALA A 182 -17.16 14.14 3.41
N TRP A 183 -15.92 13.98 3.88
CA TRP A 183 -14.86 13.38 3.10
C TRP A 183 -14.97 11.85 3.07
N ASP A 184 -14.82 11.32 1.86
CA ASP A 184 -14.84 9.91 1.50
C ASP A 184 -13.47 9.22 1.60
N ASN A 185 -12.49 9.89 2.22
CA ASN A 185 -11.10 9.43 2.36
C ASN A 185 -10.26 9.43 1.08
N HIS A 186 -10.76 9.93 -0.05
CA HIS A 186 -9.96 10.02 -1.27
C HIS A 186 -9.05 11.27 -1.30
N ALA A 187 -7.77 11.04 -1.56
CA ALA A 187 -6.73 12.02 -1.82
C ALA A 187 -6.79 12.54 -3.27
N ILE A 188 -7.83 13.32 -3.56
CA ILE A 188 -8.02 13.98 -4.85
C ILE A 188 -7.62 15.45 -4.80
N GLU A 189 -7.26 15.98 -5.97
CA GLU A 189 -7.00 17.39 -6.21
C GLU A 189 -8.17 18.24 -5.67
N GLY A 190 -7.87 19.28 -4.88
CA GLY A 190 -8.89 20.12 -4.26
C GLY A 190 -9.36 19.67 -2.87
N SER A 191 -9.02 18.47 -2.41
CA SER A 191 -9.53 17.95 -1.14
C SER A 191 -9.02 18.73 0.08
N VAL A 192 -9.90 19.53 0.71
CA VAL A 192 -9.60 20.26 1.95
C VAL A 192 -9.39 19.29 3.13
N ALA A 193 -10.23 18.27 3.21
CA ALA A 193 -10.16 17.28 4.28
C ALA A 193 -8.86 16.48 4.25
N LYS A 194 -8.32 16.19 3.06
CA LYS A 194 -7.00 15.56 2.91
C LYS A 194 -5.89 16.42 3.50
N SER A 195 -5.88 17.74 3.23
CA SER A 195 -4.91 18.66 3.84
C SER A 195 -5.02 18.69 5.37
N ILE A 196 -6.25 18.72 5.91
CA ILE A 196 -6.50 18.64 7.35
C ILE A 196 -5.97 17.32 7.91
N MET A 197 -6.24 16.20 7.25
CA MET A 197 -5.83 14.87 7.68
C MET A 197 -4.30 14.73 7.71
N ASP A 198 -3.61 15.14 6.64
CA ASP A 198 -2.16 15.09 6.56
C ASP A 198 -1.49 15.91 7.65
N GLU A 199 -1.96 17.14 7.87
CA GLU A 199 -1.39 18.01 8.88
C GLU A 199 -1.71 17.51 10.29
N TRP A 200 -2.92 16.98 10.51
CA TRP A 200 -3.28 16.33 11.77
C TRP A 200 -2.39 15.13 12.08
N ILE A 201 -2.08 14.26 11.10
CA ILE A 201 -1.19 13.11 11.31
C ILE A 201 0.21 13.56 11.76
N LYS A 202 0.75 14.64 11.16
CA LYS A 202 2.03 15.21 11.60
C LYS A 202 1.94 15.70 13.05
N LYS A 203 0.91 16.49 13.37
CA LYS A 203 0.76 17.09 14.70
C LYS A 203 0.47 16.07 15.78
N VAL A 204 -0.37 15.07 15.53
CA VAL A 204 -0.64 14.03 16.53
C VAL A 204 0.60 13.18 16.79
N ARG A 205 1.42 12.94 15.76
CA ARG A 205 2.72 12.25 15.92
C ARG A 205 3.68 13.07 16.77
N GLU A 206 3.78 14.38 16.52
CA GLU A 206 4.59 15.28 17.35
C GLU A 206 4.10 15.32 18.80
N GLU A 207 2.78 15.47 18.99
CA GLU A 207 2.15 15.53 20.32
C GLU A 207 2.38 14.26 21.14
N ILE A 208 2.41 13.10 20.50
CA ILE A 208 2.59 11.81 21.17
C ILE A 208 4.07 11.51 21.42
N PHE A 209 4.94 11.72 20.45
CA PHE A 209 6.28 11.12 20.47
C PHE A 209 7.44 12.11 20.64
N LEU A 210 7.27 13.39 20.31
CA LEU A 210 8.42 14.30 20.15
C LEU A 210 9.14 14.55 21.48
N GLU A 211 8.40 14.75 22.56
CA GLU A 211 8.99 14.95 23.89
C GLU A 211 9.77 13.73 24.39
N THR A 212 9.26 12.52 24.11
CA THR A 212 9.86 11.27 24.59
C THR A 212 11.04 10.81 23.74
N LEU A 213 10.91 10.91 22.41
CA LEU A 213 11.88 10.32 21.46
C LEU A 213 12.85 11.35 20.87
N GLY A 214 12.55 12.65 21.01
CA GLY A 214 13.20 13.69 20.24
C GLY A 214 12.85 13.61 18.75
N ASP A 215 13.52 14.43 17.94
CA ASP A 215 13.33 14.52 16.49
C ASP A 215 14.28 13.60 15.70
N PHE A 216 15.03 12.72 16.36
CA PHE A 216 16.12 11.93 15.77
C PHE A 216 17.18 12.80 15.04
N GLY A 217 17.32 14.07 15.42
CA GLY A 217 18.17 15.06 14.77
C GLY A 217 17.62 15.60 13.45
N ASP A 218 16.42 15.18 13.02
CA ASP A 218 15.74 15.67 11.81
C ASP A 218 14.22 15.36 11.84
N MET A 219 13.39 16.40 11.80
CA MET A 219 11.93 16.24 11.83
C MET A 219 11.37 15.42 10.65
N GLY A 220 12.04 15.41 9.50
CA GLY A 220 11.67 14.57 8.36
C GLY A 220 11.83 13.07 8.68
N LYS A 221 12.98 12.69 9.25
CA LYS A 221 13.22 11.33 9.77
C LYS A 221 12.24 10.95 10.87
N PHE A 222 11.95 11.87 11.79
CA PHE A 222 10.94 11.66 12.83
C PHE A 222 9.57 11.32 12.25
N HIS A 223 9.10 12.09 11.26
CA HIS A 223 7.83 11.81 10.59
C HIS A 223 7.86 10.54 9.73
N TYR A 224 9.02 10.16 9.20
CA TYR A 224 9.18 8.97 8.37
C TYR A 224 9.21 7.67 9.19
N PHE A 225 10.02 7.60 10.26
CA PHE A 225 10.21 6.37 11.02
C PHE A 225 9.02 6.01 11.92
N LEU A 226 8.27 7.00 12.41
CA LEU A 226 7.10 6.76 13.27
C LEU A 226 5.85 6.53 12.42
N GLN A 227 5.61 5.26 12.11
CA GLN A 227 4.55 4.84 11.20
C GLN A 227 3.14 5.05 11.79
N PRO A 228 2.11 5.27 10.94
CA PRO A 228 0.73 5.51 11.38
C PRO A 228 0.13 4.41 12.28
N SER A 229 0.51 3.15 12.10
CA SER A 229 0.02 2.07 12.96
C SER A 229 0.44 2.24 14.42
N LEU A 230 1.63 2.80 14.70
CA LEU A 230 2.06 3.08 16.07
C LEU A 230 1.22 4.21 16.69
N ILE A 231 0.91 5.27 15.93
CA ILE A 231 -0.03 6.32 16.35
C ILE A 231 -1.37 5.68 16.73
N LEU A 232 -1.91 4.81 15.88
CA LEU A 232 -3.18 4.11 16.13
C LEU A 232 -3.14 3.30 17.43
N HIS A 233 -2.08 2.52 17.65
CA HIS A 233 -1.95 1.70 18.87
C HIS A 233 -1.91 2.55 20.15
N VAL A 234 -1.21 3.69 20.14
CA VAL A 234 -1.22 4.63 21.27
C VAL A 234 -2.61 5.20 21.50
N LEU A 235 -3.29 5.64 20.44
CA LEU A 235 -4.63 6.25 20.54
C LEU A 235 -5.74 5.25 20.89
N GLU A 236 -5.57 3.97 20.58
CA GLU A 236 -6.50 2.90 20.97
C GLU A 236 -6.34 2.48 22.43
N GLY A 237 -5.17 2.72 23.04
CA GLY A 237 -4.87 2.33 24.42
C GLY A 237 -5.14 0.84 24.66
N ASP A 238 -5.88 0.53 25.73
CA ASP A 238 -6.24 -0.84 26.13
C ASP A 238 -7.06 -1.61 25.07
N LYS A 239 -7.64 -0.92 24.08
CA LYS A 239 -8.36 -1.58 22.97
C LYS A 239 -7.41 -2.12 21.90
N SER A 240 -6.14 -1.68 21.91
CA SER A 240 -5.14 -2.18 20.98
C SER A 240 -4.78 -3.62 21.31
N LYS A 241 -4.82 -4.50 20.30
CA LYS A 241 -4.30 -5.88 20.42
C LYS A 241 -2.77 -5.95 20.34
N CYS A 242 -2.11 -4.80 20.13
CA CYS A 242 -0.67 -4.63 20.17
C CYS A 242 -0.38 -3.53 21.20
N PRO A 243 -0.28 -3.87 22.50
CA PRO A 243 -0.03 -2.87 23.54
C PRO A 243 1.33 -2.23 23.34
N VAL A 244 1.42 -0.92 23.56
CA VAL A 244 2.69 -0.19 23.52
C VAL A 244 3.46 -0.40 24.82
N SER A 245 4.79 -0.51 24.73
CA SER A 245 5.66 -0.77 25.89
C SER A 245 5.95 0.47 26.74
N TYR A 246 5.50 1.64 26.32
CA TYR A 246 5.73 2.92 26.98
C TYR A 246 4.46 3.78 26.91
N ASP A 247 4.16 4.52 28.00
CA ASP A 247 3.07 5.49 28.00
C ASP A 247 3.50 6.80 27.32
N TYR A 248 3.36 6.82 25.99
CA TYR A 248 3.66 8.01 25.20
C TYR A 248 2.67 9.18 25.43
N LEU A 249 1.51 8.92 26.05
CA LEU A 249 0.59 9.99 26.42
C LEU A 249 0.99 10.66 27.73
N GLN A 250 1.86 10.05 28.54
CA GLN A 250 2.30 10.55 29.85
C GLN A 250 1.09 10.89 30.76
N GLY A 251 0.10 10.00 30.78
CA GLY A 251 -1.15 10.19 31.53
C GLY A 251 -2.14 11.22 30.96
N ARG A 252 -1.86 11.86 29.81
CA ARG A 252 -2.80 12.79 29.17
C ARG A 252 -4.03 12.06 28.63
N ASP A 253 -5.21 12.72 28.68
CA ASP A 253 -6.43 12.17 28.06
C ASP A 253 -6.26 12.10 26.54
N VAL A 254 -6.56 10.93 25.98
CA VAL A 254 -6.39 10.66 24.55
C VAL A 254 -7.26 11.55 23.66
N ASN A 255 -8.47 11.91 24.10
CA ASN A 255 -9.36 12.75 23.30
C ASN A 255 -8.86 14.20 23.30
N GLU A 256 -8.34 14.68 24.43
CA GLU A 256 -7.70 15.99 24.51
C GLU A 256 -6.45 16.06 23.63
N VAL A 257 -5.61 15.01 23.61
CA VAL A 257 -4.44 14.94 22.71
C VAL A 257 -4.86 14.99 21.24
N ILE A 258 -5.87 14.23 20.84
CA ILE A 258 -6.40 14.23 19.46
C ILE A 258 -6.91 15.62 19.06
N ILE A 259 -7.63 16.31 19.96
CA ILE A 259 -8.19 17.65 19.70
C ILE A 259 -7.12 18.73 19.74
N SER A 260 -6.13 18.63 20.63
CA SER A 260 -4.96 19.51 20.64
C SER A 260 -4.19 19.44 19.33
N ALA A 261 -3.91 18.22 18.85
CA ALA A 261 -3.27 17.99 17.56
C ALA A 261 -4.07 18.60 16.39
N LEU A 262 -5.40 18.47 16.41
CA LEU A 262 -6.26 19.10 15.39
C LEU A 262 -6.18 20.62 15.45
N ARG A 263 -6.21 21.22 16.63
CA ARG A 263 -6.05 22.67 16.78
C ARG A 263 -4.70 23.15 16.22
N LYS A 264 -3.61 22.46 16.52
CA LYS A 264 -2.27 22.77 15.97
C LYS A 264 -2.26 22.63 14.45
N ALA A 265 -2.87 21.58 13.91
CA ALA A 265 -2.93 21.37 12.47
C ALA A 265 -3.71 22.47 11.74
N LEU A 266 -4.84 22.92 12.30
CA LEU A 266 -5.61 24.03 11.72
C LEU A 266 -4.83 25.36 11.77
N THR A 267 -4.07 25.61 12.84
CA THR A 267 -3.19 26.78 12.95
C THR A 267 -2.13 26.79 11.84
N ASP A 268 -1.48 25.65 11.60
CA ASP A 268 -0.44 25.55 10.57
C ASP A 268 -1.02 25.67 9.16
N LEU A 269 -2.19 25.09 8.90
CA LEU A 269 -2.89 25.23 7.62
C LEU A 269 -3.36 26.68 7.38
N GLU A 270 -3.85 27.37 8.42
CA GLU A 270 -4.22 28.78 8.33
C GLU A 270 -3.01 29.67 8.07
N ALA A 271 -1.86 29.37 8.68
CA ALA A 271 -0.62 30.09 8.40
C ALA A 271 -0.15 29.88 6.95
N LYS A 272 -0.36 28.67 6.40
CA LYS A 272 0.05 28.30 5.04
C LYS A 272 -0.88 28.85 3.95
N PHE A 273 -2.19 28.76 4.15
CA PHE A 273 -3.19 29.04 3.10
C PHE A 273 -4.08 30.24 3.42
N GLY A 274 -4.03 30.80 4.62
CA GLY A 274 -4.92 31.87 5.06
C GLY A 274 -6.18 31.36 5.78
N ARG A 275 -7.06 32.28 6.15
CA ARG A 275 -8.23 32.00 7.03
C ARG A 275 -9.34 31.19 6.37
N ASN A 276 -9.42 31.20 5.04
CA ASN A 276 -10.48 30.55 4.31
C ASN A 276 -10.17 29.06 4.12
N MET A 277 -10.79 28.18 4.91
CA MET A 277 -10.58 26.73 4.80
C MET A 277 -10.87 26.16 3.41
N PHE A 278 -11.71 26.82 2.60
CA PHE A 278 -11.99 26.39 1.22
C PHE A 278 -10.73 26.45 0.31
N GLU A 279 -9.74 27.26 0.68
CA GLU A 279 -8.48 27.44 -0.05
C GLU A 279 -7.41 26.42 0.38
N TRP A 280 -7.67 25.60 1.41
CA TRP A 280 -6.71 24.62 1.97
C TRP A 280 -6.67 23.34 1.13
N GLN A 281 -6.69 23.51 -0.18
CA GLN A 281 -6.88 22.45 -1.16
C GLN A 281 -5.63 21.58 -1.27
N HIS A 282 -5.81 20.27 -1.15
CA HIS A 282 -4.77 19.31 -1.49
C HIS A 282 -4.40 19.47 -2.97
N LYS A 283 -3.10 19.39 -3.25
CA LYS A 283 -2.54 19.33 -4.60
C LYS A 283 -1.95 17.95 -4.80
N ASN A 284 -2.40 17.25 -5.82
CA ASN A 284 -1.80 15.96 -6.18
C ASN A 284 -0.36 16.20 -6.63
N GLY A 285 0.52 15.23 -6.36
CA GLY A 285 1.84 15.22 -6.97
C GLY A 285 1.78 14.92 -8.47
N GLU A 286 2.95 14.64 -9.02
CA GLU A 286 3.14 14.36 -10.44
C GLU A 286 3.99 13.11 -10.61
N ILE A 287 3.56 12.20 -11.49
CA ILE A 287 4.43 11.13 -11.99
C ILE A 287 5.29 11.73 -13.09
N LYS A 288 6.60 11.87 -12.80
CA LYS A 288 7.57 12.42 -13.74
C LYS A 288 7.87 11.44 -14.86
N LEU A 289 7.90 11.96 -16.08
CA LEU A 289 8.15 11.21 -17.31
C LEU A 289 9.20 11.92 -18.17
N ASP A 290 10.23 12.49 -17.53
CA ASP A 290 11.20 13.38 -18.19
C ASP A 290 11.82 12.73 -19.46
N PRO A 291 11.88 13.46 -20.59
CA PRO A 291 11.58 14.89 -20.76
C PRO A 291 10.12 15.22 -21.06
N LEU A 292 9.20 14.24 -21.04
CA LEU A 292 7.79 14.46 -21.30
C LEU A 292 7.13 15.18 -20.11
N PRO A 293 6.11 16.03 -20.37
CA PRO A 293 5.32 16.57 -19.28
C PRO A 293 4.71 15.45 -18.42
N PRO A 294 4.63 15.66 -17.10
CA PRO A 294 4.17 14.65 -16.16
C PRO A 294 2.67 14.35 -16.31
N ILE A 295 2.22 13.29 -15.65
CA ILE A 295 0.79 13.00 -15.44
C ILE A 295 0.43 13.13 -13.96
N PRO A 296 -0.84 13.38 -13.61
CA PRO A 296 -1.27 13.48 -12.22
C PRO A 296 -0.89 12.23 -11.42
N GLU A 297 -0.39 12.44 -10.20
CA GLU A 297 -0.05 11.34 -9.31
C GLU A 297 -1.29 10.54 -8.90
N SER A 298 -1.09 9.23 -8.83
CA SER A 298 -2.01 8.24 -8.28
C SER A 298 -1.20 7.08 -7.74
N ASN A 299 -1.63 6.50 -6.62
CA ASN A 299 -0.92 5.40 -5.97
C ASN A 299 -1.25 4.07 -6.67
N ARG A 300 -0.63 3.83 -7.82
CA ARG A 300 -0.96 2.71 -8.70
C ARG A 300 0.27 1.99 -9.24
N GLY A 301 0.03 0.88 -9.95
CA GLY A 301 1.07 0.18 -10.70
C GLY A 301 1.63 1.05 -11.84
N THR A 302 2.94 0.94 -12.08
CA THR A 302 3.61 1.59 -13.24
C THR A 302 3.07 1.06 -14.56
N TYR A 303 2.84 -0.25 -14.62
CA TYR A 303 2.11 -0.96 -15.66
C TYR A 303 0.90 -1.61 -15.00
N ILE A 304 -0.25 -1.58 -15.68
CA ILE A 304 -1.48 -2.21 -15.21
C ILE A 304 -1.96 -3.12 -16.32
N GLN A 305 -2.36 -4.33 -15.93
CA GLN A 305 -3.06 -5.27 -16.80
C GLN A 305 -4.24 -5.87 -16.05
N ILE A 306 -5.33 -6.09 -16.79
CA ILE A 306 -6.48 -6.86 -16.32
C ILE A 306 -6.72 -7.93 -17.37
N VAL A 307 -6.84 -9.18 -16.93
CA VAL A 307 -7.02 -10.33 -17.81
C VAL A 307 -8.16 -11.18 -17.29
N GLU A 308 -9.14 -11.40 -18.14
CA GLU A 308 -10.22 -12.35 -17.93
C GLU A 308 -9.90 -13.65 -18.67
N LEU A 309 -9.86 -14.75 -17.93
CA LEU A 309 -9.51 -16.08 -18.43
C LEU A 309 -10.76 -16.95 -18.58
N THR A 310 -11.64 -16.60 -19.52
CA THR A 310 -12.86 -17.36 -19.79
C THR A 310 -12.65 -18.34 -20.96
N ARG A 311 -13.30 -19.51 -20.95
CA ARG A 311 -13.30 -20.39 -22.13
C ARG A 311 -14.46 -20.03 -23.07
N PRO A 312 -14.26 -19.93 -24.39
CA PRO A 312 -12.98 -20.01 -25.11
C PRO A 312 -12.22 -18.67 -25.16
N TYR A 313 -12.75 -17.59 -24.60
CA TYR A 313 -12.29 -16.22 -24.80
C TYR A 313 -11.36 -15.70 -23.69
N ILE A 314 -10.12 -15.39 -24.05
CA ILE A 314 -9.24 -14.58 -23.21
C ILE A 314 -9.44 -13.13 -23.63
N HIS A 315 -9.85 -12.29 -22.68
CA HIS A 315 -9.89 -10.85 -22.84
C HIS A 315 -8.84 -10.22 -21.94
N GLY A 316 -8.14 -9.20 -22.43
CA GLY A 316 -7.21 -8.47 -21.61
C GLY A 316 -7.10 -7.03 -22.06
N ILE A 317 -6.81 -6.16 -21.10
CA ILE A 317 -6.53 -4.75 -21.30
C ILE A 317 -5.28 -4.38 -20.50
N ASN A 318 -4.50 -3.43 -21.00
CA ASN A 318 -3.36 -2.90 -20.27
C ASN A 318 -3.10 -1.44 -20.54
N ILE A 319 -2.16 -0.87 -19.78
CA ILE A 319 -1.56 0.42 -20.09
C ILE A 319 -0.08 0.43 -19.68
N LEU A 320 0.79 0.85 -20.60
CA LEU A 320 2.24 0.99 -20.40
C LEU A 320 2.67 2.42 -20.79
N PRO A 321 2.56 3.41 -19.89
CA PRO A 321 3.03 4.75 -20.15
C PRO A 321 4.58 4.84 -20.13
N PRO A 322 5.19 5.80 -20.86
CA PRO A 322 4.53 6.74 -21.77
C PRO A 322 4.18 6.11 -23.12
N GLY A 323 4.86 5.05 -23.54
CA GLY A 323 4.69 4.40 -24.84
C GLY A 323 5.54 3.12 -24.93
N GLN A 324 5.42 2.40 -26.04
CA GLN A 324 6.16 1.15 -26.26
C GLN A 324 7.63 1.37 -26.67
N SER A 325 7.93 2.50 -27.30
CA SER A 325 9.24 2.78 -27.88
C SER A 325 10.03 3.76 -27.02
N GLU A 326 11.33 3.51 -26.84
CA GLU A 326 12.23 4.47 -26.20
C GLU A 326 12.79 5.52 -27.19
N ASN A 327 12.53 5.38 -28.48
CA ASN A 327 12.98 6.33 -29.50
C ASN A 327 12.04 7.55 -29.56
N PRO A 328 12.50 8.78 -29.26
CA PRO A 328 11.68 9.99 -29.30
C PRO A 328 11.00 10.27 -30.65
N GLU A 329 11.58 9.79 -31.75
CA GLU A 329 11.02 9.97 -33.10
C GLU A 329 9.92 8.94 -33.45
N SER A 330 9.70 7.95 -32.58
CA SER A 330 8.69 6.93 -32.79
C SER A 330 7.29 7.46 -32.51
N PRO A 331 6.27 7.13 -33.33
CA PRO A 331 4.88 7.42 -32.98
C PRO A 331 4.45 6.73 -31.69
N HIS A 332 5.18 5.69 -31.24
CA HIS A 332 4.93 4.94 -30.02
C HIS A 332 5.83 5.35 -28.84
N TYR A 333 6.46 6.53 -28.90
CA TYR A 333 7.28 7.05 -27.80
C TYR A 333 6.43 7.45 -26.58
N SER A 334 5.27 8.08 -26.84
CA SER A 334 4.43 8.67 -25.78
C SER A 334 2.92 8.53 -25.99
N ASP A 335 2.49 7.65 -26.90
CA ASP A 335 1.10 7.46 -27.31
C ASP A 335 0.17 6.86 -26.24
N GLN A 336 0.72 6.45 -25.09
CA GLN A 336 -0.02 5.90 -23.95
C GLN A 336 0.00 6.81 -22.71
N ARG A 337 0.67 7.97 -22.78
CA ARG A 337 0.82 8.88 -21.64
C ARG A 337 -0.52 9.43 -21.16
N GLU A 338 -1.32 10.00 -22.06
CA GLU A 338 -2.61 10.59 -21.72
C GLU A 338 -3.61 9.53 -21.28
N LEU A 339 -3.63 8.37 -21.94
CA LEU A 339 -4.46 7.23 -21.57
C LEU A 339 -4.20 6.82 -20.11
N ALA A 340 -2.92 6.74 -19.74
CA ALA A 340 -2.53 6.54 -18.36
C ALA A 340 -3.09 7.63 -17.43
N GLY A 341 -2.98 8.92 -17.77
CA GLY A 341 -3.55 10.00 -16.96
C GLY A 341 -5.09 9.96 -16.84
N TRP A 342 -5.78 9.40 -17.84
CA TRP A 342 -7.24 9.32 -17.90
C TRP A 342 -7.83 8.02 -17.35
N TRP A 343 -7.00 7.10 -16.84
CA TRP A 343 -7.43 5.74 -16.47
C TRP A 343 -8.08 5.00 -17.64
N MET A 344 -7.50 5.14 -18.83
CA MET A 344 -7.92 4.41 -20.03
C MET A 344 -6.91 3.33 -20.38
N PHE A 345 -7.42 2.19 -20.83
CA PHE A 345 -6.63 1.03 -21.18
C PHE A 345 -6.77 0.72 -22.67
N LYS A 346 -5.74 0.07 -23.22
CA LYS A 346 -5.76 -0.48 -24.58
C LYS A 346 -5.99 -1.99 -24.55
N PRO A 347 -6.58 -2.59 -25.60
CA PRO A 347 -6.75 -4.04 -25.67
C PRO A 347 -5.40 -4.76 -25.75
N MET A 348 -5.33 -5.92 -25.10
CA MET A 348 -4.26 -6.91 -25.25
C MET A 348 -4.62 -7.87 -26.37
N LEU A 349 -3.89 -7.78 -27.48
CA LEU A 349 -4.09 -8.69 -28.61
C LEU A 349 -3.34 -9.99 -28.33
N TYR A 350 -4.07 -11.10 -28.29
CA TYR A 350 -3.50 -12.42 -28.00
C TYR A 350 -3.65 -13.37 -29.19
N ARG A 351 -4.85 -13.43 -29.78
CA ARG A 351 -5.12 -14.36 -30.87
C ARG A 351 -4.61 -13.84 -32.20
N ARG A 352 -4.22 -14.75 -33.08
CA ARG A 352 -3.65 -14.41 -34.40
C ARG A 352 -4.60 -13.58 -35.25
N GLU A 353 -5.92 -13.82 -35.15
CA GLU A 353 -6.95 -13.04 -35.84
C GLU A 353 -7.11 -11.61 -35.30
N GLN A 354 -6.69 -11.33 -34.06
CA GLN A 354 -6.71 -9.98 -33.47
C GLN A 354 -5.47 -9.17 -33.84
N ILE A 355 -4.36 -9.87 -34.17
CA ILE A 355 -3.05 -9.27 -34.46
C ILE A 355 -2.88 -8.96 -35.95
N ARG A 356 -3.52 -9.74 -36.82
CA ARG A 356 -3.54 -9.54 -38.28
C ARG A 356 -4.48 -8.43 -38.67
#